data_AF-A0A2M8HFR8-F1
#
_entry.id   AF-A0A2M8HFR8-F1
#
_cell.length_a   1.000
_cell.length_b   1.000
_cell.length_c   1.000
_cell.angle_alpha   90.00
_cell.angle_beta   90.00
_cell.angle_gamma   90.00
#
_symmetry.space_group_name_H-M   'P 1'
#
loop_
_entity.id
_entity.type
_entity.pdbx_description
1 polymer ?
#
loop_
_entity_poly.entity_id
_entity_poly.type
_entity_poly.pdbx_seq_one_letter_code
_entity_poly.pdbx_strand_id
1 'polypeptide(L)'
;MDHDTFSFEKLNSDYTSLTRNLKIVLERLGEKSITHLLPTLSENEITSKLSSPLPDKAVELLSLSFQLLNMIEENVAAQYRRSIENKGEYHSLHGLWRYNIEKMKNYGLSEQEILDTIKSIHIEPVLTAHPTEAKRATILEQHRELYLLIV
;
A
#
# COMPACT_ATOMS: atom_id res chain seq x y z
N MET A 1 -10.16 -10.34 16.45
CA MET A 1 -8.88 -10.53 15.75
C MET A 1 -8.21 -9.18 15.75
N ASP A 2 -7.01 -9.09 16.32
CA ASP A 2 -6.31 -7.81 16.52
C ASP A 2 -5.90 -7.21 15.17
N HIS A 3 -5.83 -5.87 15.08
CA HIS A 3 -5.46 -5.15 13.84
C HIS A 3 -4.16 -5.71 13.24
N ASP A 4 -3.17 -5.86 14.10
CA ASP A 4 -1.82 -6.25 13.70
C ASP A 4 -1.80 -7.69 13.15
N THR A 5 -2.66 -8.57 13.66
CA THR A 5 -2.73 -9.97 13.18
C THR A 5 -3.32 -10.05 11.78
N PHE A 6 -4.45 -9.38 11.53
CA PHE A 6 -5.09 -9.39 10.21
C PHE A 6 -4.18 -8.76 9.15
N SER A 7 -3.63 -7.58 9.46
CA SER A 7 -2.77 -6.84 8.55
C SER A 7 -1.50 -7.64 8.22
N PHE A 8 -0.89 -8.27 9.22
CA PHE A 8 0.31 -9.09 9.02
C PHE A 8 0.04 -10.35 8.19
N GLU A 9 -1.03 -11.09 8.47
CA GLU A 9 -1.38 -12.30 7.72
C GLU A 9 -1.67 -11.99 6.25
N LYS A 10 -2.45 -10.94 5.99
CA LYS A 10 -2.78 -10.50 4.62
C LYS A 10 -1.53 -10.03 3.87
N LEU A 11 -0.71 -9.21 4.51
CA LEU A 11 0.55 -8.73 3.94
C LEU A 11 1.46 -9.91 3.56
N ASN A 12 1.65 -10.86 4.47
CA ASN A 12 2.49 -12.03 4.22
C ASN A 12 1.95 -12.90 3.07
N SER A 13 0.64 -13.09 3.00
CA SER A 13 -0.03 -13.85 1.93
C SER A 13 0.15 -13.19 0.56
N ASP A 14 -0.11 -11.89 0.46
CA ASP A 14 -0.03 -11.13 -0.79
C ASP A 14 1.43 -11.01 -1.25
N TYR A 15 2.34 -10.71 -0.32
CA TYR A 15 3.77 -10.64 -0.58
C TYR A 15 4.34 -11.95 -1.10
N THR A 16 4.01 -13.07 -0.45
CA THR A 16 4.45 -14.40 -0.88
C THR A 16 3.94 -14.72 -2.28
N SER A 17 2.68 -14.40 -2.56
CA SER A 17 2.05 -14.65 -3.85
C SER A 17 2.67 -13.83 -4.98
N LEU A 18 2.87 -12.53 -4.77
CA LEU A 18 3.46 -11.63 -5.76
C LEU A 18 4.95 -11.90 -5.99
N THR A 19 5.71 -12.17 -4.93
CA THR A 19 7.13 -12.53 -5.04
C THR A 19 7.30 -13.84 -5.82
N ARG A 20 6.42 -14.82 -5.59
CA ARG A 20 6.39 -16.06 -6.39
C ARG A 20 6.09 -15.79 -7.86
N ASN A 21 5.12 -14.94 -8.16
CA ASN A 21 4.78 -14.58 -9.55
C ASN A 21 5.93 -13.84 -10.24
N LEU A 22 6.57 -12.89 -9.54
CA LEU A 22 7.74 -12.18 -10.05
C LEU A 22 8.89 -13.14 -10.35
N LYS A 23 9.16 -14.10 -9.46
CA LYS A 23 10.17 -15.15 -9.72
C LYS A 23 9.89 -15.93 -11.00
N ILE A 24 8.64 -16.33 -11.23
CA ILE A 24 8.23 -17.06 -12.44
C ILE A 24 8.48 -16.21 -13.69
N VAL A 25 8.16 -14.91 -13.64
CA VAL A 25 8.40 -13.99 -14.76
C VAL A 25 9.89 -13.85 -15.04
N LEU A 26 10.73 -13.66 -14.02
CA LEU A 26 12.19 -13.57 -14.17
C LEU A 26 12.78 -14.83 -14.79
N GLU A 27 12.36 -16.01 -14.32
CA GLU A 27 12.83 -17.28 -14.88
C GLU A 27 12.45 -17.44 -16.36
N ARG A 28 11.23 -17.03 -16.74
CA ARG A 28 10.78 -17.04 -18.15
C ARG A 28 11.54 -16.06 -19.04
N LEU A 29 12.00 -14.95 -18.48
CA LEU A 29 12.83 -13.96 -19.17
C LEU A 29 14.32 -14.36 -19.24
N GLY A 30 14.70 -15.50 -18.65
CA GLY A 30 16.10 -15.96 -18.61
C GLY A 30 16.95 -15.33 -17.50
N GLU A 31 16.35 -14.53 -16.63
CA GLU A 31 17.03 -13.79 -15.54
C GLU A 31 17.15 -14.63 -14.26
N LYS A 32 17.43 -15.93 -14.41
CA LYS A 32 17.53 -16.85 -13.26
C LYS A 32 18.64 -16.45 -12.29
N SER A 33 19.70 -15.82 -12.81
CA SER A 33 20.87 -15.38 -12.05
C SER A 33 20.55 -14.39 -10.93
N ILE A 34 19.49 -13.58 -11.05
CA ILE A 34 19.13 -12.57 -10.03
C ILE A 34 17.99 -13.01 -9.11
N THR A 35 17.34 -14.14 -9.39
CA THR A 35 16.18 -14.62 -8.59
C THR A 35 16.52 -14.91 -7.12
N HIS A 36 17.78 -15.19 -6.81
CA HIS A 36 18.25 -15.41 -5.44
C HIS A 36 18.31 -14.12 -4.60
N LEU A 37 18.20 -12.96 -5.24
CA LEU A 37 18.17 -11.63 -4.62
C LEU A 37 16.75 -11.13 -4.34
N LEU A 38 15.72 -11.89 -4.74
CA LEU A 38 14.34 -11.56 -4.38
C LEU A 38 14.22 -11.47 -2.85
N PRO A 39 13.68 -10.35 -2.33
CA PRO A 39 13.57 -10.20 -0.89
C PRO A 39 12.61 -11.25 -0.33
N THR A 40 13.04 -11.95 0.70
CA THR A 40 12.20 -12.82 1.52
C THR A 40 11.87 -12.11 2.82
N LEU A 41 10.68 -12.34 3.37
CA LEU A 41 10.28 -11.75 4.66
C LEU A 41 11.10 -12.29 5.84
N SER A 42 11.96 -13.29 5.64
CA SER A 42 12.95 -13.74 6.62
C SER A 42 14.23 -12.89 6.55
N GLU A 43 14.55 -12.23 7.66
CA GLU A 43 15.58 -11.17 7.81
C GLU A 43 17.03 -11.58 7.49
N ASN A 44 17.35 -12.87 7.33
CA ASN A 44 18.73 -13.35 7.46
C ASN A 44 19.47 -13.65 6.15
N GLU A 45 18.88 -13.44 4.96
CA GLU A 45 19.47 -13.93 3.71
C GLU A 45 19.88 -12.87 2.68
N ILE A 46 19.40 -11.62 2.78
CA ILE A 46 19.64 -10.63 1.71
C ILE A 46 21.05 -10.07 1.82
N THR A 47 21.49 -9.68 3.02
CA THR A 47 22.80 -9.03 3.23
C THR A 47 23.99 -9.95 2.97
N SER A 48 23.84 -11.26 3.16
CA SER A 48 24.90 -12.24 2.87
C SER A 48 25.03 -12.60 1.38
N LYS A 49 24.04 -12.25 0.55
CA LYS A 49 24.00 -12.56 -0.90
C LYS A 49 24.40 -11.39 -1.80
N LEU A 50 24.47 -10.16 -1.27
CA LEU A 50 24.83 -8.98 -2.04
C LEU A 50 26.35 -8.91 -2.24
N SER A 51 26.82 -9.38 -3.39
CA SER A 51 28.21 -9.20 -3.82
C SER A 51 28.41 -7.78 -4.35
N SER A 52 29.50 -7.10 -3.99
CA SER A 52 29.85 -5.78 -4.53
C SER A 52 30.85 -5.89 -5.69
N PRO A 53 30.65 -5.21 -6.84
CA PRO A 53 29.53 -4.32 -7.16
C PRO A 53 28.26 -5.09 -7.53
N LEU A 54 27.10 -4.51 -7.17
CA LEU A 54 25.80 -5.06 -7.54
C LEU A 54 25.56 -4.86 -9.05
N PRO A 55 25.11 -5.89 -9.78
CA PRO A 55 24.67 -5.73 -11.16
C PRO A 55 23.50 -4.74 -11.26
N ASP A 56 23.43 -3.95 -12.33
CA ASP A 56 22.33 -2.97 -12.53
C ASP A 56 20.94 -3.63 -12.43
N LYS A 57 20.79 -4.85 -12.97
CA LYS A 57 19.55 -5.64 -12.87
C LYS A 57 19.18 -6.04 -11.45
N ALA A 58 20.15 -6.17 -10.54
CA ALA A 58 19.87 -6.41 -9.13
C ALA A 58 19.26 -5.18 -8.47
N VAL A 59 19.75 -3.99 -8.80
CA VAL A 59 19.19 -2.72 -8.32
C VAL A 59 17.76 -2.52 -8.84
N GLU A 60 17.53 -2.84 -10.12
CA GLU A 60 16.19 -2.78 -10.72
C GLU A 60 15.22 -3.76 -10.05
N LEU A 61 15.65 -5.00 -9.80
CA LEU A 61 14.84 -6.01 -9.12
C LEU A 61 14.45 -5.59 -7.70
N LEU A 62 15.40 -5.03 -6.94
CA LEU A 62 15.12 -4.53 -5.59
C LEU A 62 14.14 -3.35 -5.64
N SER A 63 14.33 -2.42 -6.57
CA SER A 63 13.42 -1.29 -6.78
C SER A 63 12.00 -1.74 -7.10
N LEU A 64 11.85 -2.72 -8.00
CA LEU A 64 10.56 -3.32 -8.33
C LEU A 64 9.94 -4.02 -7.12
N SER A 65 10.76 -4.73 -6.34
CA SER A 65 10.28 -5.45 -5.16
C SER A 65 9.74 -4.47 -4.09
N PHE A 66 10.40 -3.33 -3.89
CA PHE A 66 9.90 -2.26 -3.02
C PHE A 66 8.59 -1.65 -3.54
N GLN A 67 8.49 -1.44 -4.86
CA GLN A 67 7.24 -0.94 -5.45
C GLN A 67 6.07 -1.91 -5.25
N LEU A 68 6.31 -3.23 -5.39
CA LEU A 68 5.31 -4.27 -5.10
C LEU A 68 4.90 -4.25 -3.62
N LEU A 69 5.87 -4.14 -2.71
CA LEU A 69 5.60 -4.06 -1.28
C LEU A 69 4.71 -2.86 -0.94
N ASN A 70 5.00 -1.67 -1.48
CA ASN A 70 4.18 -0.49 -1.27
C ASN A 70 2.71 -0.71 -1.70
N MET A 71 2.49 -1.32 -2.86
CA MET A 71 1.13 -1.63 -3.34
C MET A 71 0.40 -2.65 -2.44
N ILE A 72 1.12 -3.63 -1.90
CA ILE A 72 0.56 -4.60 -0.95
C ILE A 72 0.16 -3.88 0.34
N GLU A 73 1.02 -3.04 0.90
CA GLU A 73 0.76 -2.28 2.12
C GLU A 73 -0.45 -1.35 1.97
N GLU A 74 -0.54 -0.64 0.84
CA GLU A 74 -1.69 0.18 0.49
C GLU A 74 -2.99 -0.65 0.43
N ASN A 75 -2.95 -1.83 -0.21
CA ASN A 75 -4.11 -2.73 -0.27
C ASN A 75 -4.51 -3.25 1.12
N VAL A 76 -3.55 -3.70 1.93
CA VAL A 76 -3.80 -4.19 3.30
C VAL A 76 -4.46 -3.10 4.13
N ALA A 77 -3.95 -1.87 4.09
CA ALA A 77 -4.53 -0.74 4.80
C ALA A 77 -5.97 -0.43 4.34
N ALA A 78 -6.22 -0.48 3.02
CA ALA A 78 -7.55 -0.29 2.46
C ALA A 78 -8.54 -1.40 2.85
N GLN A 79 -8.12 -2.66 2.80
CA GLN A 79 -8.95 -3.80 3.21
C GLN A 79 -9.23 -3.80 4.71
N TYR A 80 -8.24 -3.46 5.53
CA TYR A 80 -8.43 -3.31 6.97
C TYR A 80 -9.50 -2.25 7.26
N ARG A 81 -9.37 -1.05 6.67
CA ARG A 81 -10.37 0.03 6.81
C ARG A 81 -11.77 -0.45 6.44
N ARG A 82 -11.93 -1.11 5.29
CA ARG A 82 -13.22 -1.69 4.86
C ARG A 82 -13.75 -2.74 5.84
N SER A 83 -12.87 -3.58 6.40
CA SER A 83 -13.28 -4.61 7.35
C SER A 83 -13.87 -4.01 8.64
N ILE A 84 -13.31 -2.91 9.12
CA ILE A 84 -13.79 -2.19 10.30
C ILE A 84 -15.12 -1.48 10.00
N GLU A 85 -15.21 -0.82 8.84
CA GLU A 85 -16.45 -0.18 8.40
C GLU A 85 -17.60 -1.19 8.29
N ASN A 86 -17.36 -2.36 7.70
CA ASN A 86 -18.35 -3.43 7.55
C ASN A 86 -18.79 -4.05 8.89
N LYS A 87 -17.90 -4.10 9.89
CA LYS A 87 -18.23 -4.54 11.25
C LYS A 87 -18.97 -3.49 12.07
N GLY A 88 -19.06 -2.25 11.58
CA GLY A 88 -19.62 -1.14 12.34
C GLY A 88 -18.72 -0.69 13.50
N GLU A 89 -17.43 -1.04 13.50
CA GLU A 89 -16.46 -0.73 14.56
C GLU A 89 -15.75 0.62 14.31
N TYR A 90 -16.45 1.60 13.75
CA TYR A 90 -15.91 2.87 13.24
C TYR A 90 -15.32 3.78 14.33
N HIS A 91 -15.54 3.50 15.61
CA HIS A 91 -14.90 4.21 16.72
C HIS A 91 -13.39 3.96 16.82
N SER A 92 -12.87 2.91 16.17
CA SER A 92 -11.45 2.56 16.17
C SER A 92 -10.63 3.32 15.11
N LEU A 93 -11.27 3.94 14.11
CA LEU A 93 -10.61 4.61 12.99
C LEU A 93 -10.91 6.11 12.96
N HIS A 94 -9.90 6.89 13.34
CA HIS A 94 -9.95 8.34 13.22
C HIS A 94 -9.99 8.76 11.74
N GLY A 95 -10.83 9.75 11.42
CA GLY A 95 -10.95 10.29 10.07
C GLY A 95 -12.09 9.69 9.22
N LEU A 96 -12.79 8.66 9.69
CA LEU A 96 -14.00 8.18 9.02
C LEU A 96 -15.14 9.22 9.10
N TRP A 97 -15.87 9.40 8.00
CA TRP A 97 -17.04 10.30 7.97
C TRP A 97 -18.05 9.94 9.06
N ARG A 98 -18.37 8.65 9.21
CA ARG A 98 -19.32 8.18 10.22
C ARG A 98 -18.89 8.53 11.64
N TYR A 99 -17.63 8.25 11.99
CA TYR A 99 -17.06 8.61 13.29
C TYR A 99 -17.20 10.12 13.59
N ASN A 100 -16.80 10.96 12.63
CA ASN A 100 -16.81 12.41 12.83
C ASN A 100 -18.24 12.98 12.88
N ILE A 101 -19.16 12.47 12.06
CA ILE A 101 -20.57 12.89 12.07
C ILE A 101 -21.24 12.50 13.39
N GLU A 102 -21.04 11.26 13.87
CA GLU A 102 -21.57 10.83 15.17
C GLU A 102 -20.98 11.66 16.32
N LYS A 103 -19.69 11.96 16.27
CA LYS A 103 -19.03 12.84 17.24
C LYS A 103 -19.66 14.24 17.25
N MET A 104 -19.94 14.83 16.08
CA MET A 104 -20.62 16.13 15.97
C MET A 104 -22.04 16.08 16.54
N LYS A 105 -22.82 15.02 16.24
CA LYS A 105 -24.15 14.82 16.83
C LYS A 105 -24.08 14.72 18.36
N ASN A 106 -23.09 14.01 18.89
CA ASN A 106 -22.87 13.88 20.34
C ASN A 106 -22.46 15.19 21.03
N TYR A 107 -21.89 16.14 20.29
CA TYR A 107 -21.64 17.51 20.78
C TYR A 107 -22.89 18.40 20.77
N GLY A 108 -24.04 17.88 20.31
CA GLY A 108 -25.30 18.63 20.28
C GLY A 108 -25.48 19.50 19.04
N LEU A 109 -24.66 19.33 18.00
CA LEU A 109 -24.84 20.02 16.72
C LEU A 109 -26.08 19.45 16.00
N SER A 110 -26.96 20.34 15.54
CA SER A 110 -28.07 19.99 14.67
C SER A 110 -27.58 19.60 13.28
N GLU A 111 -28.41 18.84 12.56
CA GLU A 111 -28.10 18.43 11.19
C GLU A 111 -27.90 19.63 10.26
N GLN A 112 -28.66 20.70 10.47
CA GLN A 112 -28.55 21.93 9.69
C GLN A 112 -27.21 22.64 9.92
N GLU A 113 -26.76 22.75 11.18
CA GLU A 113 -25.46 23.34 11.51
C GLU A 113 -24.30 22.53 10.92
N ILE A 114 -24.39 21.20 10.95
CA ILE A 114 -23.39 20.32 10.34
C ILE A 114 -23.34 20.54 8.82
N LEU A 115 -24.50 20.57 8.15
CA LEU A 115 -24.57 20.78 6.70
C LEU A 115 -24.05 22.15 6.28
N ASP A 116 -24.42 23.21 7.00
CA ASP A 116 -24.00 24.57 6.67
C ASP A 116 -22.50 24.77 6.92
N THR A 117 -21.95 24.12 7.95
CA THR A 117 -20.50 24.07 8.17
C THR A 117 -19.81 23.37 7.01
N ILE A 118 -20.25 22.17 6.62
CA ILE A 118 -19.63 21.40 5.52
C ILE A 118 -19.66 22.19 4.21
N LYS A 119 -20.76 22.89 3.90
CA LYS A 119 -20.87 23.75 2.70
C LYS A 119 -19.86 24.91 2.71
N SER A 120 -19.47 25.39 3.87
CA SER A 120 -18.50 26.49 4.01
C SER A 120 -17.04 26.03 3.92
N ILE A 121 -16.78 24.71 4.02
CA ILE A 121 -15.42 24.17 3.96
C ILE A 121 -14.90 24.25 2.53
N HIS A 122 -13.75 24.91 2.39
CA HIS A 122 -12.98 24.94 1.14
C HIS A 122 -11.63 24.27 1.37
N ILE A 123 -11.30 23.28 0.54
CA ILE A 123 -10.04 22.54 0.60
C ILE A 123 -9.38 22.65 -0.78
N GLU A 124 -8.19 23.24 -0.82
CA GLU A 124 -7.39 23.36 -2.04
C GLU A 124 -6.07 22.59 -1.86
N PRO A 125 -5.97 21.35 -2.37
CA PRO A 125 -4.72 20.61 -2.34
C PRO A 125 -3.74 21.20 -3.37
N VAL A 126 -2.62 21.74 -2.89
CA VAL A 126 -1.53 22.22 -3.75
C VAL A 126 -0.55 21.08 -3.99
N LEU A 127 -0.61 20.47 -5.17
CA LEU A 127 0.34 19.44 -5.57
C LEU A 127 1.69 20.09 -5.86
N THR A 128 2.74 19.61 -5.19
CA THR A 128 4.11 20.05 -5.42
C THR A 128 4.88 18.95 -6.15
N ALA A 129 5.90 19.34 -6.91
CA ALA A 129 6.78 18.36 -7.54
C ALA A 129 7.51 17.56 -6.45
N HIS A 130 7.54 16.24 -6.57
CA HIS A 130 8.36 15.41 -5.70
C HIS A 130 9.83 15.59 -6.08
N PRO A 131 10.74 15.92 -5.14
CA PRO A 131 12.12 16.31 -5.46
C PRO A 131 12.97 15.20 -6.08
N THR A 132 12.54 13.95 -5.97
CA THR A 132 13.29 12.77 -6.45
C THR A 132 12.49 11.82 -7.32
N GLU A 133 11.22 12.10 -7.60
CA GLU A 133 10.31 11.12 -8.20
C GLU A 133 9.53 11.71 -9.39
N ALA A 134 10.24 11.93 -10.51
CA ALA A 134 9.61 12.18 -11.80
C ALA A 134 9.12 10.85 -12.40
N LYS A 135 8.03 10.29 -11.86
CA LYS A 135 7.41 9.09 -12.45
C LYS A 135 6.73 9.47 -13.77
N ARG A 136 7.14 8.83 -14.88
CA ARG A 136 6.46 8.91 -16.17
C ARG A 136 5.01 8.45 -16.00
N ALA A 137 4.04 9.17 -16.56
CA ALA A 137 2.61 8.83 -16.46
C ALA A 137 2.30 7.37 -16.85
N THR A 138 3.02 6.82 -17.83
CA THR A 138 2.87 5.43 -18.28
C THR A 138 3.23 4.40 -17.20
N ILE A 139 4.20 4.72 -16.33
CA ILE A 139 4.61 3.84 -15.23
C ILE A 139 3.52 3.85 -14.16
N LEU A 140 2.98 5.04 -13.81
CA LEU A 140 1.87 5.15 -12.88
C LEU A 140 0.64 4.36 -13.34
N GLU A 141 0.33 4.38 -14.63
CA GLU A 141 -0.77 3.59 -15.19
C GLU A 141 -0.53 2.09 -15.05
N GLN A 142 0.68 1.61 -15.36
CA GLN A 142 1.03 0.20 -15.18
C GLN A 142 0.97 -0.24 -13.71
N HIS A 143 1.41 0.62 -12.79
CA HIS A 143 1.26 0.36 -11.34
C HIS A 143 -0.20 0.30 -10.93
N ARG A 144 -1.05 1.20 -11.45
CA ARG A 144 -2.49 1.21 -11.16
C ARG A 144 -3.15 -0.07 -11.68
N GLU A 145 -2.88 -0.47 -12.91
CA GLU A 145 -3.41 -1.71 -13.50
C GLU A 145 -3.01 -2.92 -12.65
N LEU A 146 -1.74 -3.00 -12.25
CA LEU A 146 -1.26 -4.07 -11.37
C LEU A 146 -1.94 -4.03 -9.99
N TYR A 147 -2.08 -2.85 -9.40
CA TYR A 147 -2.77 -2.67 -8.11
C TYR A 147 -4.22 -3.16 -8.16
N LEU A 148 -4.96 -2.88 -9.24
CA LEU A 148 -6.34 -3.35 -9.41
C LEU A 148 -6.46 -4.88 -9.51
N LEU A 149 -5.39 -5.59 -9.88
CA LEU A 149 -5.35 -7.07 -9.87
C LEU A 149 -5.02 -7.66 -8.49
N ILE A 150 -4.54 -6.84 -7.56
CA ILE A 150 -4.14 -7.23 -6.19
C ILE A 150 -5.28 -7.02 -5.18
N VAL A 151 -6.10 -5.97 -5.39
CA VAL A 151 -7.24 -5.59 -4.54
C VAL A 151 -8.38 -6.59 -4.62
#